data_AF-A0A1Y5FDA6-F1
#
_entry.id   AF-A0A1Y5FDA6-F1
#
_cell.length_a   1.000
_cell.length_b   1.000
_cell.length_c   1.000
_cell.angle_alpha   90.00
_cell.angle_beta   90.00
_cell.angle_gamma   90.00
#
_symmetry.space_group_name_H-M   'P 1'
#
loop_
_entity.id
_entity.type
_entity.pdbx_description
1 polymer ?
#
loop_
_entity_poly.entity_id
_entity_poly.type
_entity_poly.pdbx_seq_one_letter_code
_entity_poly.pdbx_strand_id
1 'polypeptide(L)'
;MKKRILLLGLIMIVNSVSAMSLFRSRRPEPEPDPVPPVQIPSDPPAQTPDPTPSPINFIEVADQVGKSVDSYFGNYQALDTRRVDSLEHESDYCEIELEEHQKFSERVSYFVELQLEDTKTHLAYLAPYYAVPRDNDDFHLSGLAQRPLCHSTSSSLRKTLKKSDRVPGSSVISKMNTFEEKVNSLRTQMIAGSDEAKMELSKIWSRFFSCLAYTESLSTADSSSSQKVAKKYAPSGYRKPAGVKFYEDPYQDEASKLNIGMYQFTPKGSGNINACLKSWNDRYPSCQVATGSSRSELVRVFGSSLQTMNAFCGVNKIVQTFSVQLNSTKSSAIHPSNSGRSKSDRCVTPFIYSGYAYNHFGPLMNSTRSNLSKLMTCVMK
;
A
#
# COMPACT_ATOMS: atom_id res chain seq x y z
N MET A 1 -2.81 62.59 -9.84
CA MET A 1 -2.14 62.79 -8.53
C MET A 1 -1.80 61.41 -7.98
N LYS A 2 -0.71 60.73 -8.35
CA LYS A 2 0.72 60.94 -8.00
C LYS A 2 0.97 61.23 -6.50
N LYS A 3 1.67 60.26 -5.88
CA LYS A 3 2.51 60.31 -4.66
C LYS A 3 1.81 60.23 -3.30
N ARG A 4 1.84 59.04 -2.68
CA ARG A 4 2.51 58.81 -1.38
C ARG A 4 3.13 57.39 -1.38
N ILE A 5 4.42 57.36 -1.12
CA ILE A 5 5.38 56.27 -1.20
C ILE A 5 6.13 56.27 0.14
N LEU A 6 6.54 55.08 0.60
CA LEU A 6 7.53 54.77 1.65
C LEU A 6 7.30 55.36 3.06
N LEU A 7 7.02 54.49 4.03
CA LEU A 7 7.93 54.16 5.15
C LEU A 7 7.24 53.16 6.08
N LEU A 8 7.72 51.92 6.12
CA LEU A 8 7.73 51.00 7.29
C LEU A 8 8.11 49.59 6.82
N GLY A 9 9.31 49.51 6.27
CA GLY A 9 10.07 48.27 6.13
C GLY A 9 11.44 48.52 6.73
N LEU A 10 11.56 48.44 8.07
CA LEU A 10 12.84 48.35 8.78
C LEU A 10 12.65 48.02 10.28
N ILE A 11 12.09 46.86 10.63
CA ILE A 11 12.31 46.24 11.95
C ILE A 11 12.54 44.74 11.72
N MET A 12 13.72 44.44 11.21
CA MET A 12 14.34 43.13 11.22
C MET A 12 15.82 43.37 11.53
N ILE A 13 16.38 42.55 12.42
CA ILE A 13 17.76 42.55 12.94
C ILE A 13 17.94 43.44 14.18
N VAL A 14 17.84 42.82 15.37
CA VAL A 14 18.89 42.65 16.40
C VAL A 14 18.18 42.06 17.62
N ASN A 15 18.26 40.75 17.81
CA ASN A 15 18.08 40.12 19.12
C ASN A 15 19.00 38.90 19.17
N SER A 16 20.28 39.20 19.29
CA SER A 16 21.34 38.27 19.61
C SER A 16 22.27 39.02 20.56
N VAL A 17 22.70 38.33 21.61
CA VAL A 17 23.70 38.77 22.61
C VAL A 17 23.14 39.62 23.77
N SER A 18 22.65 38.94 24.81
CA SER A 18 22.77 39.37 26.22
C SER A 18 22.43 38.21 27.15
N ALA A 19 23.38 37.28 27.31
CA ALA A 19 23.45 36.35 28.43
C ALA A 19 24.90 35.86 28.59
N MET A 20 25.81 36.79 28.88
CA MET A 20 27.09 36.47 29.50
C MET A 20 27.24 37.37 30.73
N SER A 21 27.81 36.80 31.80
CA SER A 21 28.25 37.44 33.06
C SER A 21 27.35 37.20 34.28
N LEU A 22 27.36 35.97 34.79
CA LEU A 22 27.29 35.69 36.23
C LEU A 22 28.20 34.49 36.57
N PHE A 23 29.51 34.66 36.35
CA PHE A 23 30.51 33.76 36.95
C PHE A 23 31.00 34.38 38.25
N ARG A 24 30.51 33.84 39.38
CA ARG A 24 31.05 34.09 40.71
C ARG A 24 32.04 32.96 41.01
N SER A 25 33.30 33.32 41.22
CA SER A 25 34.39 32.39 41.55
C SER A 25 34.06 31.60 42.83
N ARG A 26 34.01 30.27 42.73
CA ARG A 26 34.05 29.33 43.87
C ARG A 26 35.51 28.95 44.11
N ARG A 27 35.88 28.90 45.39
CA ARG A 27 37.17 28.40 45.90
C ARG A 27 37.47 26.98 45.39
N PRO A 28 38.75 26.60 45.27
CA PRO A 28 39.12 25.22 45.00
C PRO A 28 38.67 24.32 46.16
N GLU A 29 37.92 23.28 45.80
CA GLU A 29 37.57 22.15 46.66
C GLU A 29 38.74 21.14 46.62
N PRO A 30 39.17 20.55 47.75
CA PRO A 30 40.26 19.59 47.77
C PRO A 30 39.90 18.31 47.00
N GLU A 31 40.88 17.75 46.28
CA GLU A 31 40.72 16.52 45.49
C GLU A 31 40.22 15.36 46.34
N PRO A 32 39.12 14.68 45.95
CA PRO A 32 38.72 13.41 46.53
C PRO A 32 39.55 12.25 45.95
N ASP A 33 39.84 11.27 46.81
CA ASP A 33 40.60 10.06 46.51
C ASP A 33 40.11 9.31 45.25
N PRO A 34 41.01 8.60 44.53
CA PRO A 34 40.67 7.89 43.31
C PRO A 34 39.58 6.82 43.54
N VAL A 35 38.40 7.07 42.97
CA VAL A 35 37.29 6.12 42.91
C VAL A 35 37.66 5.00 41.92
N PRO A 36 37.54 3.71 42.31
CA PRO A 36 37.80 2.60 41.41
C PRO A 36 36.88 2.63 40.18
N PRO A 37 37.32 2.13 39.01
CA PRO A 37 36.59 2.25 37.76
C PRO A 37 35.18 1.65 37.88
N VAL A 38 34.18 2.51 37.79
CA VAL A 38 32.78 2.12 37.64
C VAL A 38 32.65 1.43 36.29
N GLN A 39 32.40 0.13 36.30
CA GLN A 39 32.00 -0.60 35.09
C GLN A 39 30.68 0.00 34.61
N ILE A 40 30.73 0.73 33.49
CA ILE A 40 29.53 1.12 32.76
C ILE A 40 28.90 -0.19 32.28
N PRO A 41 27.66 -0.52 32.68
CA PRO A 41 26.97 -1.68 32.14
C PRO A 41 26.92 -1.52 30.63
N SER A 42 27.53 -2.46 29.91
CA SER A 42 27.40 -2.56 28.46
C SER A 42 25.92 -2.59 28.10
N ASP A 43 25.50 -1.71 27.19
CA ASP A 43 24.15 -1.72 26.65
C ASP A 43 23.77 -3.16 26.24
N PRO A 44 22.54 -3.61 26.54
CA PRO A 44 22.07 -4.90 26.07
C PRO A 44 22.28 -4.96 24.54
N PRO A 45 22.77 -6.09 23.99
CA PRO A 45 22.86 -6.25 22.55
C PRO A 45 21.49 -5.93 21.94
N ALA A 46 21.50 -5.09 20.90
CA ALA A 46 20.29 -4.73 20.18
C ALA A 46 19.51 -6.01 19.88
N GLN A 47 18.30 -6.12 20.43
CA GLN A 47 17.42 -7.23 20.16
C GLN A 47 17.23 -7.29 18.65
N THR A 48 17.72 -8.36 18.04
CA THR A 48 17.43 -8.68 16.65
C THR A 48 15.90 -8.80 16.57
N PRO A 49 15.21 -8.03 15.71
CA PRO A 49 13.78 -8.23 15.52
C PRO A 49 13.51 -9.70 15.22
N ASP A 50 12.50 -10.29 15.86
CA ASP A 50 12.08 -11.64 15.52
C ASP A 50 11.92 -11.73 13.99
N PRO A 51 12.50 -12.74 13.33
CA PRO A 51 12.39 -12.88 11.88
C PRO A 51 10.91 -12.99 11.55
N THR A 52 10.40 -12.04 10.77
CA THR A 52 9.04 -12.16 10.24
C THR A 52 9.01 -13.42 9.36
N PRO A 53 8.02 -14.32 9.50
CA PRO A 53 7.99 -15.54 8.71
C PRO A 53 8.06 -15.21 7.22
N SER A 54 9.03 -15.82 6.52
CA SER A 54 9.16 -15.71 5.06
C SER A 54 8.01 -16.42 4.35
N PRO A 55 7.52 -15.89 3.22
CA PRO A 55 6.67 -16.62 2.29
C PRO A 55 7.30 -17.96 1.87
N ILE A 56 6.51 -19.04 1.86
CA ILE A 56 7.02 -20.41 1.61
C ILE A 56 6.55 -20.92 0.26
N ASN A 57 5.29 -20.65 -0.10
CA ASN A 57 4.61 -21.34 -1.20
C ASN A 57 4.39 -20.44 -2.42
N PHE A 58 4.94 -19.22 -2.40
CA PHE A 58 4.53 -18.18 -3.33
C PHE A 58 4.84 -18.50 -4.79
N ILE A 59 5.87 -19.29 -5.08
CA ILE A 59 6.22 -19.75 -6.43
C ILE A 59 5.17 -20.71 -6.99
N GLU A 60 4.79 -21.73 -6.22
CA GLU A 60 3.75 -22.67 -6.64
C GLU A 60 2.42 -21.92 -6.88
N VAL A 61 2.09 -21.01 -5.97
CA VAL A 61 0.89 -20.18 -6.07
C VAL A 61 0.95 -19.30 -7.33
N ALA A 62 2.07 -18.63 -7.57
CA ALA A 62 2.26 -17.73 -8.70
C ALA A 62 2.17 -18.45 -10.05
N ASP A 63 2.75 -19.64 -10.18
CA ASP A 63 2.73 -20.43 -11.40
C ASP A 63 1.32 -20.91 -11.75
N GLN A 64 0.55 -21.33 -10.75
CA GLN A 64 -0.85 -21.76 -10.95
C GLN A 64 -1.76 -20.56 -11.27
N VAL A 65 -1.64 -19.49 -10.47
CA VAL A 65 -2.53 -18.32 -10.57
C VAL A 65 -2.21 -17.47 -11.79
N GLY A 66 -0.93 -17.15 -12.03
CA GLY A 66 -0.48 -16.25 -13.08
C GLY A 66 -0.93 -16.72 -14.46
N LYS A 67 -0.61 -17.98 -14.80
CA LYS A 67 -1.02 -18.63 -16.07
C LYS A 67 -2.53 -18.66 -16.25
N SER A 68 -3.25 -19.02 -15.18
CA SER A 68 -4.70 -19.12 -15.19
C SER A 68 -5.37 -17.77 -15.45
N VAL A 69 -4.89 -16.70 -14.79
CA VAL A 69 -5.44 -15.36 -14.96
C VAL A 69 -5.05 -14.76 -16.31
N ASP A 70 -3.81 -14.94 -16.77
CA ASP A 70 -3.40 -14.52 -18.12
C ASP A 70 -4.27 -15.18 -19.19
N SER A 71 -4.51 -16.48 -19.07
CA SER A 71 -5.40 -17.23 -19.97
C SER A 71 -6.82 -16.68 -19.96
N TYR A 72 -7.36 -16.35 -18.78
CA TYR A 72 -8.70 -15.77 -18.65
C TYR A 72 -8.85 -14.44 -19.40
N PHE A 73 -7.84 -13.57 -19.34
CA PHE A 73 -7.85 -12.28 -20.04
C PHE A 73 -7.38 -12.35 -21.49
N GLY A 74 -7.16 -13.54 -22.06
CA GLY A 74 -6.81 -13.71 -23.47
C GLY A 74 -5.32 -13.61 -23.76
N ASN A 75 -4.48 -14.13 -22.85
CA ASN A 75 -3.03 -14.22 -22.99
C ASN A 75 -2.36 -12.87 -23.27
N TYR A 76 -2.72 -11.83 -22.52
CA TYR A 76 -1.95 -10.58 -22.52
C TYR A 76 -0.55 -10.74 -21.92
N GLN A 77 -0.33 -11.85 -21.20
CA GLN A 77 0.94 -12.28 -20.61
C GLN A 77 1.58 -11.24 -19.67
N ALA A 78 0.78 -10.40 -19.01
CA ALA A 78 1.29 -9.38 -18.10
C ALA A 78 1.77 -9.96 -16.75
N LEU A 79 1.29 -11.16 -16.38
CA LEU A 79 1.58 -11.82 -15.11
C LEU A 79 2.71 -12.84 -15.21
N ASP A 80 2.56 -13.85 -16.10
CA ASP A 80 3.43 -15.03 -16.17
C ASP A 80 4.66 -14.86 -17.09
N THR A 81 4.72 -13.76 -17.85
CA THR A 81 5.91 -13.47 -18.67
C THR A 81 7.10 -13.11 -17.79
N ARG A 82 8.19 -13.86 -17.98
CA ARG A 82 9.50 -13.51 -17.45
C ARG A 82 9.92 -12.15 -18.00
N ARG A 83 10.14 -11.18 -17.12
CA ARG A 83 10.50 -9.83 -17.52
C ARG A 83 12.01 -9.69 -17.61
N VAL A 84 12.46 -9.03 -18.67
CA VAL A 84 13.88 -8.72 -18.84
C VAL A 84 14.20 -7.50 -17.98
N ASP A 85 15.12 -7.70 -17.05
CA ASP A 85 15.83 -6.61 -16.38
C ASP A 85 16.50 -5.74 -17.43
N SER A 86 15.89 -4.59 -17.69
CA SER A 86 16.43 -3.58 -18.59
C SER A 86 16.27 -2.17 -18.03
N LEU A 87 15.46 -2.02 -16.97
CA LEU A 87 15.24 -0.82 -16.18
C LEU A 87 14.82 -1.24 -14.77
N GLU A 88 15.70 -1.97 -14.11
CA GLU A 88 15.67 -2.23 -12.69
C GLU A 88 15.72 -0.92 -11.86
N HIS A 89 15.13 -0.97 -10.67
CA HIS A 89 15.40 -0.01 -9.60
C HIS A 89 15.95 -0.77 -8.38
N GLU A 90 16.75 -0.14 -7.52
CA GLU A 90 17.27 -0.79 -6.29
C GLU A 90 16.16 -1.42 -5.44
N SER A 91 14.96 -0.82 -5.49
CA SER A 91 13.78 -1.33 -4.81
C SER A 91 13.29 -2.70 -5.29
N ASP A 92 13.73 -3.17 -6.46
CA ASP A 92 13.37 -4.49 -6.96
C ASP A 92 14.13 -5.65 -6.30
N TYR A 93 15.21 -5.32 -5.58
CA TYR A 93 16.13 -6.26 -4.94
C TYR A 93 16.24 -6.06 -3.43
N CYS A 94 15.33 -5.30 -2.82
CA CYS A 94 15.32 -5.18 -1.36
C CYS A 94 14.96 -6.50 -0.67
N GLU A 95 14.36 -7.44 -1.40
CA GLU A 95 13.96 -8.75 -0.93
C GLU A 95 14.74 -9.82 -1.68
N ILE A 96 15.62 -10.52 -0.95
CA ILE A 96 16.52 -11.52 -1.51
C ILE A 96 15.75 -12.72 -2.08
N GLU A 97 14.62 -13.05 -1.47
CA GLU A 97 13.73 -14.13 -1.93
C GLU A 97 13.06 -13.82 -3.27
N LEU A 98 13.24 -12.62 -3.84
CA LEU A 98 12.70 -12.22 -5.15
C LEU A 98 13.77 -11.99 -6.23
N GLU A 99 15.06 -12.13 -5.94
CA GLU A 99 16.15 -11.82 -6.89
C GLU A 99 16.07 -12.69 -8.17
N GLU A 100 15.78 -13.97 -8.02
CA GLU A 100 15.68 -14.90 -9.15
C GLU A 100 14.27 -14.96 -9.78
N HIS A 101 13.32 -14.19 -9.26
CA HIS A 101 11.91 -14.26 -9.61
C HIS A 101 11.45 -13.03 -10.40
N GLN A 102 11.32 -13.25 -11.71
CA GLN A 102 11.18 -12.20 -12.72
C GLN A 102 9.76 -12.07 -13.29
N LYS A 103 8.81 -12.85 -12.80
CA LYS A 103 7.39 -12.73 -13.17
C LYS A 103 6.69 -11.79 -12.20
N PHE A 104 5.66 -11.11 -12.70
CA PHE A 104 4.87 -10.23 -11.84
C PHE A 104 3.92 -11.03 -10.94
N SER A 105 3.45 -12.19 -11.39
CA SER A 105 2.69 -13.12 -10.53
C SER A 105 3.49 -13.56 -9.31
N GLU A 106 4.78 -13.84 -9.45
CA GLU A 106 5.66 -14.23 -8.34
C GLU A 106 5.72 -13.13 -7.28
N ARG A 107 5.95 -11.88 -7.69
CA ARG A 107 5.99 -10.72 -6.78
C ARG A 107 4.63 -10.46 -6.12
N VAL A 108 3.53 -10.62 -6.85
CA VAL A 108 2.18 -10.51 -6.28
C VAL A 108 1.95 -11.58 -5.23
N SER A 109 2.23 -12.86 -5.53
CA SER A 109 2.04 -13.96 -4.58
C SER A 109 2.94 -13.87 -3.37
N TYR A 110 4.19 -13.42 -3.54
CA TYR A 110 5.10 -13.13 -2.45
C TYR A 110 4.49 -12.12 -1.47
N PHE A 111 4.09 -10.95 -1.97
CA PHE A 111 3.54 -9.91 -1.11
C PHE A 111 2.15 -10.24 -0.55
N VAL A 112 1.41 -11.14 -1.19
CA VAL A 112 0.18 -11.72 -0.62
C VAL A 112 0.52 -12.53 0.62
N GLU A 113 1.41 -13.51 0.51
CA GLU A 113 1.81 -14.36 1.64
C GLU A 113 2.40 -13.52 2.79
N LEU A 114 3.28 -12.58 2.45
CA LEU A 114 3.91 -11.65 3.38
C LEU A 114 2.89 -10.83 4.20
N GLN A 115 1.74 -10.51 3.61
CA GLN A 115 0.73 -9.65 4.19
C GLN A 115 -0.58 -10.40 4.54
N LEU A 116 -0.53 -11.73 4.61
CA LEU A 116 -1.64 -12.53 5.13
C LEU A 116 -1.92 -12.21 6.59
N GLU A 117 -0.86 -12.15 7.39
CA GLU A 117 -0.93 -12.04 8.84
C GLU A 117 -0.71 -10.59 9.30
N ASP A 118 -0.16 -10.40 10.49
CA ASP A 118 -0.08 -9.11 11.15
C ASP A 118 0.84 -8.12 10.42
N THR A 119 0.23 -7.10 9.85
CA THR A 119 0.88 -5.96 9.20
C THR A 119 0.50 -4.67 9.93
N LYS A 120 1.52 -3.94 10.38
CA LYS A 120 1.37 -2.57 10.87
C LYS A 120 1.19 -1.62 9.68
N THR A 121 0.35 -0.60 9.83
CA THR A 121 0.05 0.34 8.74
C THR A 121 0.28 1.78 9.19
N HIS A 122 0.77 2.61 8.27
CA HIS A 122 1.16 4.00 8.56
C HIS A 122 0.09 4.99 8.09
N LEU A 123 -1.06 4.97 8.77
CA LEU A 123 -2.26 5.70 8.33
C LEU A 123 -2.65 6.86 9.26
N ALA A 124 -1.82 7.19 10.26
CA ALA A 124 -2.07 8.30 11.19
C ALA A 124 -2.41 9.63 10.50
N TYR A 125 -1.76 9.93 9.37
CA TYR A 125 -2.02 11.16 8.61
C TYR A 125 -3.44 11.22 8.01
N LEU A 126 -4.15 10.08 7.95
CA LEU A 126 -5.52 10.01 7.48
C LEU A 126 -6.57 10.25 8.59
N ALA A 127 -6.13 10.46 9.84
CA ALA A 127 -7.02 10.74 10.97
C ALA A 127 -8.05 11.85 10.68
N PRO A 128 -7.71 12.99 10.01
CA PRO A 128 -8.69 14.02 9.68
C PRO A 128 -9.81 13.55 8.73
N TYR A 129 -9.56 12.53 7.91
CA TYR A 129 -10.50 12.08 6.87
C TYR A 129 -11.37 10.90 7.33
N TYR A 130 -10.77 9.96 8.06
CA TYR A 130 -11.39 8.71 8.48
C TYR A 130 -11.61 8.56 9.97
N ALA A 131 -11.18 9.53 10.80
CA ALA A 131 -11.24 9.40 12.26
C ALA A 131 -10.59 8.10 12.77
N VAL A 132 -9.45 7.76 12.15
CA VAL A 132 -8.50 6.75 12.63
C VAL A 132 -7.57 7.38 13.69
N PRO A 133 -6.80 6.59 14.46
CA PRO A 133 -5.83 7.13 15.41
C PRO A 133 -4.83 8.08 14.77
N ARG A 134 -4.30 9.02 15.58
CA ARG A 134 -3.28 10.00 15.15
C ARG A 134 -1.85 9.51 15.39
N ASP A 135 -1.71 8.43 16.13
CA ASP A 135 -0.46 7.71 16.31
C ASP A 135 -0.54 6.36 15.58
N ASN A 136 0.53 5.95 14.90
CA ASN A 136 0.59 4.64 14.25
C ASN A 136 0.67 3.50 15.28
N ASP A 137 1.13 3.76 16.49
CA ASP A 137 1.22 2.76 17.56
C ASP A 137 -0.16 2.40 18.14
N ASP A 138 -1.15 3.27 17.96
CA ASP A 138 -2.54 3.04 18.38
C ASP A 138 -3.36 2.20 17.38
N PHE A 139 -2.78 1.81 16.24
CA PHE A 139 -3.48 1.01 15.25
C PHE A 139 -3.49 -0.46 15.63
N HIS A 140 -4.67 -1.08 15.55
CA HIS A 140 -4.75 -2.54 15.51
C HIS A 140 -4.01 -3.09 14.29
N LEU A 141 -3.30 -4.20 14.49
CA LEU A 141 -2.71 -5.00 13.42
C LEU A 141 -3.78 -5.40 12.40
N SER A 142 -3.37 -5.47 11.15
CA SER A 142 -4.23 -5.77 10.00
C SER A 142 -3.53 -6.69 9.05
N GLY A 143 -4.27 -7.49 8.29
CA GLY A 143 -3.72 -8.44 7.33
C GLY A 143 -4.85 -9.01 6.49
N LEU A 144 -4.50 -9.66 5.38
CA LEU A 144 -5.51 -10.25 4.48
C LEU A 144 -6.31 -11.39 5.17
N ALA A 145 -5.75 -12.01 6.19
CA ALA A 145 -6.33 -13.09 6.98
C ALA A 145 -6.57 -12.71 8.46
N GLN A 146 -6.24 -11.49 8.87
CA GLN A 146 -6.28 -11.09 10.29
C GLN A 146 -7.72 -10.95 10.81
N ARG A 147 -8.67 -10.56 9.95
CA ARG A 147 -10.10 -10.42 10.27
C ARG A 147 -10.98 -11.17 9.28
N PRO A 148 -12.19 -11.60 9.70
CA PRO A 148 -13.15 -12.10 8.76
C PRO A 148 -13.58 -11.01 7.77
N LEU A 149 -13.88 -11.40 6.54
CA LEU A 149 -14.54 -10.56 5.57
C LEU A 149 -16.03 -10.40 5.92
N CYS A 150 -16.53 -9.18 5.82
CA CYS A 150 -17.96 -8.89 5.97
C CYS A 150 -18.74 -9.36 4.74
N HIS A 151 -19.92 -9.93 4.96
CA HIS A 151 -20.79 -10.33 3.86
C HIS A 151 -21.41 -9.13 3.14
N SER A 152 -21.35 -9.13 1.81
CA SER A 152 -21.86 -8.06 0.96
C SER A 152 -23.34 -8.24 0.62
N THR A 153 -24.12 -7.17 0.73
CA THR A 153 -25.54 -7.11 0.32
C THR A 153 -25.77 -5.86 -0.51
N SER A 154 -26.86 -5.80 -1.28
CA SER A 154 -27.21 -4.55 -1.99
C SER A 154 -27.34 -3.37 -1.01
N SER A 155 -27.87 -3.60 0.19
CA SER A 155 -28.01 -2.57 1.23
C SER A 155 -26.66 -2.13 1.79
N SER A 156 -25.78 -3.07 2.14
CA SER A 156 -24.45 -2.70 2.66
C SER A 156 -23.61 -2.00 1.60
N LEU A 157 -23.65 -2.46 0.35
CA LEU A 157 -22.93 -1.85 -0.76
C LEU A 157 -23.45 -0.45 -1.12
N ARG A 158 -24.75 -0.14 -0.96
CA ARG A 158 -25.25 1.24 -1.11
C ARG A 158 -24.58 2.18 -0.11
N LYS A 159 -24.36 1.72 1.13
CA LYS A 159 -23.70 2.50 2.18
C LYS A 159 -22.20 2.59 1.94
N THR A 160 -21.54 1.47 1.60
CA THR A 160 -20.09 1.45 1.44
C THR A 160 -19.63 2.08 0.13
N LEU A 161 -20.39 2.01 -0.97
CA LEU A 161 -20.02 2.58 -2.29
C LEU A 161 -20.57 4.00 -2.52
N LYS A 162 -21.39 4.50 -1.59
CA LYS A 162 -22.04 5.83 -1.52
C LYS A 162 -22.96 6.23 -2.69
N LYS A 163 -22.96 5.52 -3.82
CA LYS A 163 -23.87 5.77 -4.95
C LYS A 163 -24.55 4.49 -5.42
N SER A 164 -25.85 4.56 -5.69
CA SER A 164 -26.68 3.41 -6.07
C SER A 164 -26.28 2.80 -7.43
N ASP A 165 -25.83 3.63 -8.36
CA ASP A 165 -25.36 3.26 -9.69
C ASP A 165 -24.01 2.51 -9.70
N ARG A 166 -23.34 2.42 -8.54
CA ARG A 166 -22.11 1.64 -8.34
C ARG A 166 -22.37 0.25 -7.79
N VAL A 167 -23.57 0.01 -7.27
CA VAL A 167 -23.95 -1.26 -6.65
C VAL A 167 -24.19 -2.28 -7.76
N PRO A 168 -23.47 -3.40 -7.75
CA PRO A 168 -23.60 -4.38 -8.82
C PRO A 168 -24.90 -5.19 -8.68
N GLY A 169 -25.24 -5.94 -9.73
CA GLY A 169 -26.40 -6.84 -9.72
C GLY A 169 -26.20 -8.05 -8.78
N SER A 170 -27.31 -8.74 -8.48
CA SER A 170 -27.34 -9.90 -7.57
C SER A 170 -26.34 -11.00 -7.93
N SER A 171 -26.11 -11.26 -9.22
CA SER A 171 -25.17 -12.28 -9.69
C SER A 171 -23.70 -11.97 -9.41
N VAL A 172 -23.34 -10.70 -9.24
CA VAL A 172 -21.99 -10.28 -8.83
C VAL A 172 -21.89 -10.27 -7.32
N ILE A 173 -22.92 -9.79 -6.62
CA ILE A 173 -23.01 -9.85 -5.15
C ILE A 173 -22.87 -11.30 -4.67
N SER A 174 -23.53 -12.26 -5.33
CA SER A 174 -23.39 -13.67 -5.03
C SER A 174 -21.94 -14.16 -5.17
N LYS A 175 -21.19 -13.72 -6.19
CA LYS A 175 -19.76 -14.06 -6.33
C LYS A 175 -18.90 -13.43 -5.23
N MET A 176 -19.20 -12.19 -4.85
CA MET A 176 -18.54 -11.51 -3.72
C MET A 176 -18.74 -12.30 -2.44
N ASN A 177 -19.97 -12.76 -2.20
CA ASN A 177 -20.34 -13.52 -1.02
C ASN A 177 -19.67 -14.89 -0.99
N THR A 178 -19.60 -15.61 -2.12
CA THR A 178 -18.85 -16.87 -2.20
C THR A 178 -17.35 -16.67 -1.95
N PHE A 179 -16.77 -15.59 -2.48
CA PHE A 179 -15.38 -15.23 -2.17
C PHE A 179 -15.19 -14.95 -0.66
N GLU A 180 -16.07 -14.13 -0.07
CA GLU A 180 -16.03 -13.78 1.36
C GLU A 180 -16.16 -15.02 2.25
N GLU A 181 -17.10 -15.92 1.94
CA GLU A 181 -17.30 -17.19 2.65
C GLU A 181 -16.09 -18.12 2.54
N LYS A 182 -15.52 -18.27 1.32
CA LYS A 182 -14.34 -19.10 1.10
C LYS A 182 -13.12 -18.57 1.86
N VAL A 183 -12.87 -17.25 1.79
CA VAL A 183 -11.80 -16.60 2.57
C VAL A 183 -12.01 -16.82 4.06
N ASN A 184 -13.22 -16.61 4.57
CA ASN A 184 -13.52 -16.77 5.99
C ASN A 184 -13.31 -18.21 6.50
N SER A 185 -13.70 -19.20 5.69
CA SER A 185 -13.48 -20.62 6.00
C SER A 185 -11.99 -20.97 6.04
N LEU A 186 -11.25 -20.61 4.99
CA LEU A 186 -9.80 -20.86 4.90
C LEU A 186 -9.02 -20.14 6.00
N ARG A 187 -9.39 -18.89 6.31
CA ARG A 187 -8.82 -18.13 7.42
C ARG A 187 -8.99 -18.84 8.76
N THR A 188 -10.17 -19.39 9.03
CA THR A 188 -10.44 -20.10 10.29
C THR A 188 -9.59 -21.37 10.40
N GLN A 189 -9.43 -22.11 9.31
CA GLN A 189 -8.60 -23.31 9.26
C GLN A 189 -7.10 -22.99 9.34
N MET A 190 -6.64 -21.91 8.69
CA MET A 190 -5.27 -21.43 8.78
C MET A 190 -4.91 -21.07 10.24
N ILE A 191 -5.79 -20.36 10.94
CA ILE A 191 -5.58 -20.02 12.36
C ILE A 191 -5.58 -21.26 13.25
N ALA A 192 -6.29 -22.32 12.85
CA ALA A 192 -6.24 -23.62 13.51
C ALA A 192 -4.98 -24.44 13.16
N GLY A 193 -4.09 -23.93 12.31
CA GLY A 193 -2.80 -24.55 11.97
C GLY A 193 -2.78 -25.40 10.70
N SER A 194 -3.76 -25.27 9.79
CA SER A 194 -3.72 -25.99 8.50
C SER A 194 -2.88 -25.25 7.46
N ASP A 195 -1.78 -25.86 7.04
CA ASP A 195 -0.90 -25.38 5.97
C ASP A 195 -1.60 -25.40 4.61
N GLU A 196 -2.46 -26.40 4.35
CA GLU A 196 -3.27 -26.46 3.13
C GLU A 196 -4.22 -25.27 3.06
N ALA A 197 -4.85 -24.91 4.18
CA ALA A 197 -5.71 -23.74 4.24
C ALA A 197 -4.92 -22.44 4.04
N LYS A 198 -3.69 -22.34 4.58
CA LYS A 198 -2.78 -21.20 4.33
C LYS A 198 -2.44 -21.09 2.84
N MET A 199 -2.11 -22.19 2.19
CA MET A 199 -1.79 -22.23 0.76
C MET A 199 -3.01 -21.85 -0.10
N GLU A 200 -4.18 -22.43 0.17
CA GLU A 200 -5.41 -22.09 -0.58
C GLU A 200 -5.86 -20.64 -0.34
N LEU A 201 -5.62 -20.10 0.86
CA LEU A 201 -5.85 -18.69 1.15
C LEU A 201 -4.87 -17.78 0.38
N SER A 202 -3.62 -18.22 0.24
CA SER A 202 -2.61 -17.54 -0.59
C SER A 202 -3.01 -17.55 -2.07
N LYS A 203 -3.53 -18.67 -2.58
CA LYS A 203 -4.04 -18.79 -3.96
C LYS A 203 -5.23 -17.86 -4.21
N ILE A 204 -6.22 -17.83 -3.32
CA ILE A 204 -7.42 -17.01 -3.55
C ILE A 204 -7.10 -15.51 -3.51
N TRP A 205 -6.24 -15.07 -2.60
CA TRP A 205 -5.78 -13.67 -2.57
C TRP A 205 -4.85 -13.35 -3.75
N SER A 206 -3.90 -14.22 -4.09
CA SER A 206 -3.05 -14.04 -5.28
C SER A 206 -3.88 -13.91 -6.56
N ARG A 207 -4.93 -14.74 -6.70
CA ARG A 207 -5.87 -14.63 -7.84
C ARG A 207 -6.65 -13.33 -7.78
N PHE A 208 -7.15 -12.92 -6.61
CA PHE A 208 -7.80 -11.62 -6.45
C PHE A 208 -6.90 -10.47 -6.94
N PHE A 209 -5.65 -10.42 -6.49
CA PHE A 209 -4.71 -9.36 -6.86
C PHE A 209 -4.25 -9.43 -8.32
N SER A 210 -4.08 -10.63 -8.87
CA SER A 210 -3.76 -10.83 -10.28
C SER A 210 -4.91 -10.39 -11.20
N CYS A 211 -6.14 -10.75 -10.85
CA CYS A 211 -7.34 -10.28 -11.56
C CYS A 211 -7.50 -8.75 -11.40
N LEU A 212 -7.23 -8.22 -10.20
CA LEU A 212 -7.32 -6.78 -9.92
C LEU A 212 -6.38 -5.99 -10.82
N ALA A 213 -5.12 -6.43 -10.95
CA ALA A 213 -4.12 -5.82 -11.83
C ALA A 213 -4.65 -5.64 -13.27
N TYR A 214 -5.30 -6.65 -13.85
CA TYR A 214 -5.91 -6.52 -15.17
C TYR A 214 -7.10 -5.56 -15.21
N THR A 215 -7.97 -5.63 -14.20
CA THR A 215 -9.17 -4.79 -14.17
C THR A 215 -8.88 -3.32 -13.91
N GLU A 216 -7.90 -3.01 -13.06
CA GLU A 216 -7.45 -1.65 -12.79
C GLU A 216 -6.60 -1.09 -13.90
N SER A 217 -5.86 -1.93 -14.61
CA SER A 217 -5.09 -1.50 -15.76
C SER A 217 -5.99 -0.84 -16.81
N LEU A 218 -7.30 -1.13 -16.95
CA LEU A 218 -8.24 -0.52 -17.93
C LEU A 218 -7.94 -0.82 -19.43
N SER A 219 -6.75 -1.31 -19.80
CA SER A 219 -6.35 -1.80 -21.12
C SER A 219 -4.98 -2.50 -21.06
N THR A 220 -4.46 -3.07 -22.14
CA THR A 220 -3.12 -3.71 -22.15
C THR A 220 -1.99 -2.73 -21.83
N ALA A 221 -1.04 -3.17 -20.99
CA ALA A 221 0.13 -2.38 -20.59
C ALA A 221 1.03 -2.02 -21.78
N ASP A 222 1.03 -2.84 -22.83
CA ASP A 222 1.90 -2.67 -24.01
C ASP A 222 1.19 -2.05 -25.22
N SER A 223 0.09 -1.36 -24.97
CA SER A 223 -0.62 -0.59 -25.99
C SER A 223 0.15 0.66 -26.44
N SER A 224 -0.11 1.09 -27.68
CA SER A 224 0.47 2.33 -28.24
C SER A 224 0.06 3.58 -27.46
N SER A 225 -1.13 3.59 -26.85
CA SER A 225 -1.57 4.66 -25.94
C SER A 225 -0.69 4.72 -24.70
N SER A 226 -0.40 3.58 -24.08
CA SER A 226 0.49 3.52 -22.92
C SER A 226 1.90 4.01 -23.25
N GLN A 227 2.43 3.63 -24.40
CA GLN A 227 3.73 4.13 -24.87
C GLN A 227 3.74 5.65 -25.10
N LYS A 228 2.66 6.22 -25.66
CA LYS A 228 2.53 7.68 -25.85
C LYS A 228 2.52 8.43 -24.51
N VAL A 229 1.79 7.91 -23.51
CA VAL A 229 1.77 8.50 -22.16
C VAL A 229 3.16 8.42 -21.52
N ALA A 230 3.85 7.28 -21.63
CA ALA A 230 5.21 7.14 -21.13
C ALA A 230 6.17 8.15 -21.79
N LYS A 231 6.13 8.32 -23.12
CA LYS A 231 6.94 9.33 -23.83
C LYS A 231 6.69 10.77 -23.35
N LYS A 232 5.48 11.08 -22.90
CA LYS A 232 5.08 12.40 -22.40
C LYS A 232 5.53 12.66 -20.97
N TYR A 233 5.46 11.65 -20.10
CA TYR A 233 5.60 11.86 -18.66
C TYR A 233 6.84 11.24 -18.01
N ALA A 234 7.48 10.27 -18.66
CA ALA A 234 8.63 9.60 -18.09
C ALA A 234 9.86 10.54 -18.08
N PRO A 235 10.77 10.38 -17.11
CA PRO A 235 12.00 11.16 -17.07
C PRO A 235 12.92 10.84 -18.24
N SER A 236 13.88 11.73 -18.49
CA SER A 236 14.92 11.50 -19.50
C SER A 236 15.66 10.18 -19.23
N GLY A 237 15.97 9.46 -20.31
CA GLY A 237 16.62 8.15 -20.25
C GLY A 237 15.73 6.99 -19.79
N TYR A 238 14.45 7.22 -19.49
CA TYR A 238 13.51 6.14 -19.18
C TYR A 238 12.85 5.60 -20.45
N ARG A 239 12.97 4.29 -20.66
CA ARG A 239 12.29 3.55 -21.73
C ARG A 239 11.26 2.59 -21.12
N LYS A 240 9.97 2.91 -21.21
CA LYS A 240 8.88 2.06 -20.69
C LYS A 240 9.13 0.56 -20.93
N PRO A 241 9.31 -0.25 -19.86
CA PRO A 241 9.43 -1.69 -19.97
C PRO A 241 8.14 -2.35 -20.47
N ALA A 242 8.26 -3.58 -20.97
CA ALA A 242 7.11 -4.43 -21.26
C ALA A 242 6.32 -4.74 -19.97
N GLY A 243 5.00 -4.87 -20.06
CA GLY A 243 4.16 -5.16 -18.90
C GLY A 243 3.96 -4.00 -17.90
N VAL A 244 4.67 -2.88 -18.06
CA VAL A 244 4.48 -1.68 -17.23
C VAL A 244 3.50 -0.73 -17.87
N LYS A 245 2.38 -0.44 -17.20
CA LYS A 245 1.37 0.46 -17.75
C LYS A 245 1.58 1.92 -17.36
N PHE A 246 1.47 2.80 -18.34
CA PHE A 246 1.25 4.24 -18.15
C PHE A 246 -0.16 4.61 -18.63
N TYR A 247 -0.88 5.37 -17.81
CA TYR A 247 -2.22 5.88 -18.11
C TYR A 247 -2.33 7.35 -17.71
N GLU A 248 -2.97 8.13 -18.58
CA GLU A 248 -3.31 9.54 -18.34
C GLU A 248 -4.83 9.64 -18.21
N ASP A 249 -5.32 10.09 -17.06
CA ASP A 249 -6.73 10.48 -16.87
C ASP A 249 -6.87 11.99 -17.11
N PRO A 250 -7.35 12.42 -18.29
CA PRO A 250 -7.42 13.83 -18.66
C PRO A 250 -8.42 14.62 -17.79
N TYR A 251 -9.28 13.94 -17.02
CA TYR A 251 -10.30 14.57 -16.18
C TYR A 251 -9.84 14.82 -14.74
N GLN A 252 -8.65 14.34 -14.35
CA GLN A 252 -8.06 14.63 -13.04
C GLN A 252 -7.19 15.88 -13.08
N ASP A 253 -6.94 16.44 -11.90
CA ASP A 253 -5.92 17.46 -11.71
C ASP A 253 -4.51 16.96 -12.07
N GLU A 254 -3.57 17.89 -12.31
CA GLU A 254 -2.18 17.54 -12.66
C GLU A 254 -1.50 16.63 -11.62
N ALA A 255 -1.93 16.71 -10.36
CA ALA A 255 -1.36 15.91 -9.30
C ALA A 255 -1.80 14.44 -9.35
N SER A 256 -2.92 14.12 -10.01
CA SER A 256 -3.55 12.78 -10.03
C SER A 256 -3.77 12.23 -11.45
N LYS A 257 -3.41 13.00 -12.46
CA LYS A 257 -3.58 12.69 -13.89
C LYS A 257 -2.77 11.49 -14.38
N LEU A 258 -1.56 11.29 -13.86
CA LEU A 258 -0.69 10.20 -14.28
C LEU A 258 -0.82 9.00 -13.34
N ASN A 259 -1.00 7.80 -13.91
CA ASN A 259 -1.06 6.54 -13.18
C ASN A 259 -0.09 5.51 -13.81
N ILE A 260 0.64 4.78 -12.97
CA ILE A 260 1.76 3.92 -13.37
C ILE A 260 1.65 2.52 -12.78
N GLY A 261 2.12 1.55 -13.57
CA GLY A 261 2.21 0.14 -13.26
C GLY A 261 0.85 -0.55 -13.19
N MET A 262 0.84 -1.84 -12.92
CA MET A 262 -0.37 -2.65 -13.05
C MET A 262 -1.50 -2.25 -12.08
N TYR A 263 -1.17 -1.75 -10.89
CA TYR A 263 -2.14 -1.21 -9.92
C TYR A 263 -2.38 0.30 -10.02
N GLN A 264 -1.92 0.94 -11.10
CA GLN A 264 -2.25 2.33 -11.46
C GLN A 264 -1.99 3.36 -10.35
N PHE A 265 -0.79 3.37 -9.77
CA PHE A 265 -0.43 4.34 -8.75
C PHE A 265 -0.04 5.70 -9.34
N THR A 266 -0.48 6.76 -8.67
CA THR A 266 -0.05 8.12 -8.98
C THR A 266 1.35 8.39 -8.40
N PRO A 267 2.36 8.76 -9.20
CA PRO A 267 3.72 9.00 -8.75
C PRO A 267 3.87 10.36 -8.04
N LYS A 268 3.23 10.50 -6.87
CA LYS A 268 3.30 11.67 -6.00
C LYS A 268 3.57 11.23 -4.56
N GLY A 269 4.78 11.47 -4.06
CA GLY A 269 5.23 10.97 -2.75
C GLY A 269 4.40 11.45 -1.55
N SER A 270 3.86 12.68 -1.63
CA SER A 270 2.91 13.23 -0.64
C SER A 270 1.45 12.83 -0.88
N GLY A 271 1.19 12.10 -1.97
CA GLY A 271 -0.11 11.57 -2.32
C GLY A 271 -0.36 10.20 -1.70
N ASN A 272 -1.23 9.42 -2.31
CA ASN A 272 -1.73 8.22 -1.66
C ASN A 272 -0.69 7.09 -1.53
N ILE A 273 0.36 7.09 -2.36
CA ILE A 273 1.46 6.12 -2.23
C ILE A 273 2.25 6.31 -0.92
N ASN A 274 2.12 7.44 -0.22
CA ASN A 274 2.89 7.76 0.98
C ASN A 274 2.78 6.67 2.06
N ALA A 275 1.56 6.20 2.33
CA ALA A 275 1.32 5.15 3.31
C ALA A 275 2.05 3.86 2.92
N CYS A 276 2.02 3.50 1.63
CA CYS A 276 2.73 2.33 1.14
C CYS A 276 4.25 2.50 1.25
N LEU A 277 4.80 3.66 0.84
CA LEU A 277 6.23 3.93 0.96
C LEU A 277 6.71 3.84 2.40
N LYS A 278 5.91 4.29 3.37
CA LYS A 278 6.21 4.11 4.80
C LYS A 278 6.21 2.63 5.19
N SER A 279 5.15 1.88 4.85
CA SER A 279 5.12 0.43 5.10
C SER A 279 6.30 -0.31 4.46
N TRP A 280 6.75 0.12 3.28
CA TRP A 280 7.93 -0.42 2.62
C TRP A 280 9.21 -0.10 3.40
N ASN A 281 9.43 1.16 3.76
CA ASN A 281 10.65 1.60 4.43
C ASN A 281 10.79 1.03 5.85
N ASP A 282 9.67 0.81 6.54
CA ASP A 282 9.64 0.14 7.84
C ASP A 282 10.03 -1.32 7.71
N ARG A 283 9.67 -1.98 6.60
CA ARG A 283 10.02 -3.38 6.34
C ARG A 283 11.44 -3.55 5.80
N TYR A 284 11.88 -2.66 4.91
CA TYR A 284 13.17 -2.71 4.24
C TYR A 284 14.00 -1.46 4.61
N PRO A 285 14.48 -1.34 5.86
CA PRO A 285 15.16 -0.14 6.34
C PRO A 285 16.51 0.13 5.65
N SER A 286 17.12 -0.89 5.05
CA SER A 286 18.34 -0.77 4.23
C SER A 286 18.07 -0.31 2.79
N CYS A 287 16.80 -0.27 2.38
CA CYS A 287 16.40 -0.15 0.98
C CYS A 287 15.17 0.78 0.84
N GLN A 288 15.30 1.96 1.44
CA GLN A 288 14.21 2.92 1.61
C GLN A 288 13.98 3.75 0.36
N VAL A 289 12.71 4.00 0.05
CA VAL A 289 12.30 4.99 -0.94
C VAL A 289 11.77 6.23 -0.21
N ALA A 290 12.40 7.38 -0.45
CA ALA A 290 12.03 8.61 0.25
C ALA A 290 10.55 8.98 0.00
N THR A 291 9.80 9.28 1.07
CA THR A 291 8.39 9.69 0.95
C THR A 291 8.21 11.05 0.26
N GLY A 292 9.28 11.83 0.15
CA GLY A 292 9.36 13.09 -0.59
C GLY A 292 9.89 12.95 -2.02
N SER A 293 10.05 11.73 -2.54
CA SER A 293 10.62 11.49 -3.86
C SER A 293 9.89 12.24 -4.97
N SER A 294 10.67 12.71 -5.94
CA SER A 294 10.16 13.41 -7.12
C SER A 294 9.27 12.49 -7.96
N ARG A 295 8.40 13.09 -8.79
CA ARG A 295 7.60 12.31 -9.76
C ARG A 295 8.47 11.41 -10.63
N SER A 296 9.60 11.94 -11.11
CA SER A 296 10.55 11.21 -11.95
C SER A 296 11.13 9.99 -11.26
N GLU A 297 11.45 10.12 -9.97
CA GLU A 297 11.96 9.03 -9.16
C GLU A 297 10.89 7.95 -8.95
N LEU A 298 9.68 8.37 -8.59
CA LEU A 298 8.56 7.45 -8.40
C LEU A 298 8.13 6.75 -9.69
N VAL A 299 8.34 7.37 -10.85
CA VAL A 299 8.18 6.71 -12.15
C VAL A 299 9.17 5.54 -12.30
N ARG A 300 10.42 5.69 -11.84
CA ARG A 300 11.43 4.61 -11.89
C ARG A 300 11.09 3.49 -10.92
N VAL A 301 10.75 3.84 -9.68
CA VAL A 301 10.38 2.88 -8.62
C VAL A 301 9.14 2.06 -8.98
N PHE A 302 8.03 2.71 -9.38
CA PHE A 302 6.76 2.03 -9.66
C PHE A 302 6.66 1.50 -11.09
N GLY A 303 7.52 2.01 -11.99
CA GLY A 303 7.56 1.65 -13.40
C GLY A 303 8.76 0.77 -13.78
N SER A 304 9.48 0.22 -12.80
CA SER A 304 10.57 -0.72 -13.06
C SER A 304 10.09 -1.94 -13.84
N SER A 305 11.01 -2.64 -14.52
CA SER A 305 10.68 -3.88 -15.24
C SER A 305 9.94 -4.88 -14.34
N LEU A 306 10.47 -5.09 -13.14
CA LEU A 306 9.97 -6.08 -12.19
C LEU A 306 8.69 -5.62 -11.48
N GLN A 307 8.44 -4.31 -11.36
CA GLN A 307 7.27 -3.73 -10.71
C GLN A 307 7.09 -4.18 -9.25
N THR A 308 8.19 -4.33 -8.51
CA THR A 308 8.18 -4.85 -7.12
C THR A 308 7.43 -3.95 -6.17
N MET A 309 7.76 -2.66 -6.19
CA MET A 309 7.02 -1.67 -5.40
C MET A 309 5.55 -1.61 -5.81
N ASN A 310 5.25 -1.78 -7.11
CA ASN A 310 3.87 -1.82 -7.58
C ASN A 310 3.11 -3.02 -6.99
N ALA A 311 3.72 -4.21 -6.98
CA ALA A 311 3.13 -5.41 -6.39
C ALA A 311 2.92 -5.25 -4.87
N PHE A 312 3.95 -4.81 -4.15
CA PHE A 312 3.87 -4.57 -2.71
C PHE A 312 2.75 -3.58 -2.36
N CYS A 313 2.75 -2.40 -3.00
CA CYS A 313 1.72 -1.40 -2.77
C CYS A 313 0.34 -1.87 -3.21
N GLY A 314 0.26 -2.66 -4.28
CA GLY A 314 -0.95 -3.27 -4.80
C GLY A 314 -1.64 -4.14 -3.77
N VAL A 315 -0.87 -4.95 -3.02
CA VAL A 315 -1.37 -5.75 -1.90
C VAL A 315 -1.63 -4.89 -0.67
N ASN A 316 -0.66 -4.06 -0.30
CA ASN A 316 -0.71 -3.24 0.92
C ASN A 316 -1.91 -2.29 0.94
N LYS A 317 -2.41 -1.84 -0.21
CA LYS A 317 -3.60 -0.98 -0.27
C LYS A 317 -4.86 -1.64 0.33
N ILE A 318 -5.02 -2.97 0.18
CA ILE A 318 -6.14 -3.71 0.77
C ILE A 318 -5.98 -3.80 2.27
N VAL A 319 -4.75 -4.11 2.72
CA VAL A 319 -4.42 -4.20 4.15
C VAL A 319 -4.64 -2.86 4.83
N GLN A 320 -4.21 -1.76 4.21
CA GLN A 320 -4.51 -0.40 4.67
C GLN A 320 -6.01 -0.11 4.70
N THR A 321 -6.76 -0.56 3.69
CA THR A 321 -8.23 -0.44 3.67
C THR A 321 -8.88 -1.20 4.84
N PHE A 322 -8.35 -2.36 5.20
CA PHE A 322 -8.81 -3.12 6.36
C PHE A 322 -8.46 -2.40 7.65
N SER A 323 -7.24 -1.88 7.76
CA SER A 323 -6.79 -1.08 8.89
C SER A 323 -7.68 0.16 9.13
N VAL A 324 -8.06 0.89 8.08
CA VAL A 324 -9.02 2.00 8.21
C VAL A 324 -10.34 1.51 8.82
N GLN A 325 -10.90 0.39 8.35
CA GLN A 325 -12.17 -0.13 8.85
C GLN A 325 -12.10 -0.60 10.31
N LEU A 326 -10.97 -1.17 10.71
CA LEU A 326 -10.76 -1.59 12.08
C LEU A 326 -10.62 -0.41 13.02
N ASN A 327 -9.89 0.62 12.59
CA ASN A 327 -9.44 1.68 13.48
C ASN A 327 -10.32 2.94 13.45
N SER A 328 -11.13 3.14 12.41
CA SER A 328 -12.03 4.28 12.25
C SER A 328 -13.15 4.29 13.29
N THR A 329 -13.46 5.47 13.82
CA THR A 329 -14.70 5.74 14.57
C THR A 329 -15.82 6.29 13.68
N LYS A 330 -15.53 6.61 12.42
CA LYS A 330 -16.48 7.14 11.45
C LYS A 330 -17.26 6.02 10.79
N SER A 331 -18.58 6.01 10.97
CA SER A 331 -19.49 5.01 10.41
C SER A 331 -19.43 4.87 8.88
N SER A 332 -19.11 5.95 8.16
CA SER A 332 -18.98 5.94 6.70
C SER A 332 -17.69 5.27 6.19
N ALA A 333 -16.77 4.90 7.09
CA ALA A 333 -15.48 4.29 6.78
C ALA A 333 -15.38 2.86 7.33
N ILE A 334 -16.50 2.29 7.78
CA ILE A 334 -16.60 0.90 8.25
C ILE A 334 -17.77 0.21 7.55
N HIS A 335 -17.73 -1.13 7.45
CA HIS A 335 -18.87 -1.88 6.93
C HIS A 335 -20.09 -1.75 7.88
N PRO A 336 -21.34 -1.62 7.37
CA PRO A 336 -22.53 -1.44 8.20
C PRO A 336 -22.78 -2.52 9.25
N SER A 337 -22.34 -3.76 9.02
CA SER A 337 -22.44 -4.86 10.01
C SER A 337 -21.59 -4.66 11.25
N ASN A 338 -20.65 -3.71 11.22
CA ASN A 338 -19.78 -3.35 12.35
C ASN A 338 -20.41 -2.28 13.25
N SER A 339 -21.63 -1.83 12.96
CA SER A 339 -22.34 -0.90 13.84
C SER A 339 -22.47 -1.49 15.25
N GLY A 340 -22.00 -0.76 16.26
CA GLY A 340 -22.01 -1.21 17.66
C GLY A 340 -20.95 -2.26 18.03
N ARG A 341 -20.10 -2.69 17.09
CA ARG A 341 -19.02 -3.65 17.40
C ARG A 341 -17.77 -2.94 17.92
N SER A 342 -17.13 -3.57 18.91
CA SER A 342 -15.77 -3.21 19.33
C SER A 342 -14.81 -3.35 18.15
N LYS A 343 -13.68 -2.63 18.15
CA LYS A 343 -12.71 -2.68 17.04
C LYS A 343 -12.16 -4.09 16.79
N SER A 344 -11.98 -4.89 17.84
CA SER A 344 -11.50 -6.27 17.77
C SER A 344 -12.51 -7.25 17.16
N ASP A 345 -13.81 -6.93 17.19
CA ASP A 345 -14.86 -7.87 16.72
C ASP A 345 -15.39 -7.52 15.32
N ARG A 346 -14.74 -6.55 14.67
CA ARG A 346 -15.13 -6.09 13.33
C ARG A 346 -14.67 -7.08 12.27
N CYS A 347 -15.53 -7.25 11.28
CA CYS A 347 -15.12 -7.78 9.98
C CYS A 347 -14.63 -6.63 9.08
N VAL A 348 -13.95 -6.95 7.98
CA VAL A 348 -13.45 -5.97 7.01
C VAL A 348 -13.95 -6.29 5.61
N THR A 349 -13.91 -5.35 4.69
CA THR A 349 -14.26 -5.63 3.28
C THR A 349 -13.37 -4.86 2.33
N PRO A 350 -12.96 -5.42 1.18
CA PRO A 350 -12.31 -4.60 0.15
C PRO A 350 -13.31 -3.62 -0.49
N PHE A 351 -14.62 -3.83 -0.36
CA PHE A 351 -15.66 -3.12 -1.12
C PHE A 351 -16.12 -1.80 -0.46
N ILE A 352 -15.19 -0.89 -0.13
CA ILE A 352 -15.49 0.40 0.52
C ILE A 352 -15.03 1.63 -0.30
N TYR A 353 -15.85 2.68 -0.30
CA TYR A 353 -15.55 3.96 -0.91
C TYR A 353 -14.73 4.83 0.04
N SER A 354 -13.47 5.05 -0.30
CA SER A 354 -12.55 5.89 0.45
C SER A 354 -12.83 7.40 0.22
N GLY A 355 -13.33 7.82 -0.93
CA GLY A 355 -13.58 9.25 -1.22
C GLY A 355 -12.33 10.03 -1.60
N TYR A 356 -12.52 11.28 -2.03
CA TYR A 356 -11.55 12.05 -2.81
C TYR A 356 -10.15 12.19 -2.19
N ALA A 357 -10.05 12.25 -0.86
CA ALA A 357 -8.78 12.39 -0.15
C ALA A 357 -7.87 11.15 -0.21
N TYR A 358 -8.42 9.97 -0.55
CA TYR A 358 -7.70 8.70 -0.62
C TYR A 358 -8.21 7.82 -1.77
N ASN A 359 -8.51 8.47 -2.90
CA ASN A 359 -9.23 7.88 -4.04
C ASN A 359 -8.49 6.75 -4.76
N HIS A 360 -7.19 6.55 -4.50
CA HIS A 360 -6.38 5.52 -5.16
C HIS A 360 -6.14 4.27 -4.30
N PHE A 361 -6.73 4.19 -3.10
CA PHE A 361 -6.53 3.08 -2.16
C PHE A 361 -7.81 2.38 -1.71
N GLY A 362 -8.99 2.93 -2.00
CA GLY A 362 -10.22 2.14 -1.92
C GLY A 362 -10.25 1.22 -3.14
N PRO A 363 -10.09 -0.10 -2.99
CA PRO A 363 -9.60 -0.94 -4.07
C PRO A 363 -10.54 -1.06 -5.27
N LEU A 364 -11.73 -0.47 -5.22
CA LEU A 364 -12.71 -0.64 -6.28
C LEU A 364 -13.53 0.61 -6.57
N MET A 365 -13.09 1.82 -6.22
CA MET A 365 -13.84 3.03 -6.63
C MET A 365 -14.02 3.07 -8.16
N ASN A 366 -12.94 2.74 -8.89
CA ASN A 366 -12.94 2.63 -10.36
C ASN A 366 -13.28 1.21 -10.85
N SER A 367 -13.28 0.24 -9.94
CA SER A 367 -13.70 -1.14 -10.22
C SER A 367 -15.13 -1.41 -9.73
N THR A 368 -16.03 -0.43 -9.89
CA THR A 368 -17.47 -0.61 -9.70
C THR A 368 -18.13 -1.04 -11.01
N ARG A 369 -19.42 -1.41 -10.96
CA ARG A 369 -20.19 -1.82 -12.15
C ARG A 369 -19.55 -2.99 -12.91
N SER A 370 -19.22 -2.80 -14.20
CA SER A 370 -18.69 -3.84 -15.09
C SER A 370 -17.29 -4.31 -14.68
N ASN A 371 -16.48 -3.44 -14.09
CA ASN A 371 -15.14 -3.81 -13.62
C ASN A 371 -15.21 -4.72 -12.39
N LEU A 372 -16.15 -4.49 -11.47
CA LEU A 372 -16.40 -5.39 -10.33
C LEU A 372 -16.83 -6.77 -10.81
N SER A 373 -17.73 -6.80 -11.81
CA SER A 373 -18.19 -8.05 -12.41
C SER A 373 -17.04 -8.82 -13.07
N LYS A 374 -16.19 -8.13 -13.84
CA LYS A 374 -14.99 -8.73 -14.46
C LYS A 374 -14.02 -9.29 -13.42
N LEU A 375 -13.74 -8.51 -12.36
CA LEU A 375 -12.88 -8.92 -11.26
C LEU A 375 -13.42 -10.19 -10.61
N MET A 376 -14.65 -10.14 -10.08
CA MET A 376 -15.19 -11.28 -9.32
C MET A 376 -15.43 -12.51 -10.20
N THR A 377 -15.68 -12.34 -11.50
CA THR A 377 -15.75 -13.47 -12.43
C THR A 377 -14.38 -14.12 -12.64
N CYS A 378 -13.31 -13.32 -12.70
CA CYS A 378 -11.94 -13.83 -12.75
C CYS A 378 -11.52 -14.51 -11.44
N VAL A 379 -11.84 -13.91 -10.29
CA VAL A 379 -11.50 -14.46 -8.96
C VAL A 379 -12.14 -15.82 -8.70
N MET A 380 -13.37 -16.02 -9.20
CA MET A 380 -14.17 -17.22 -8.93
C MET A 380 -14.05 -18.32 -10.00
N LYS A 381 -13.26 -18.11 -11.06
CA LYS A 381 -12.71 -19.20 -11.87
C LYS A 381 -11.46 -19.73 -11.19
#